data_AF-A0A3C1MRZ4-F1
#
_entry.id   AF-A0A3C1MRZ4-F1
#
_cell.length_a   1.000
_cell.length_b   1.000
_cell.length_c   1.000
_cell.angle_alpha   90.00
_cell.angle_beta   90.00
_cell.angle_gamma   90.00
#
_symmetry.space_group_name_H-M   'P 1'
#
loop_
_entity.id
_entity.type
_entity.pdbx_description
1 polymer ?
#
loop_
_entity_poly.entity_id
_entity_poly.type
_entity_poly.pdbx_seq_one_letter_code
_entity_poly.pdbx_strand_id
1 'polypeptide(L)'
;GFELAHKRILLMGAGGAARGVILPLLAAQPSFLVIANRSPQRAHELKQQFQPYGIVEASDYAQLSGMQFDLVINATSASLADQLPPLPLGIFSPKSLAYDMMYGKGETPFLSFARSQGATHCADGLGMLVEQAAAAFYFWRQVHPDTAPVITALRAAA
;
A
#
# COMPACT_ATOMS: atom_id res chain seq x y z
N GLY A 1 14.42 7.45 -0.23
CA GLY A 1 13.10 7.05 -0.77
C GLY A 1 13.12 5.58 -1.13
N PHE A 2 11.96 4.97 -1.37
CA PHE A 2 11.84 3.60 -1.88
C PHE A 2 11.47 3.66 -3.37
N GLU A 3 12.32 3.14 -4.24
CA GLU A 3 12.12 3.18 -5.70
C GLU A 3 11.11 2.11 -6.14
N LEU A 4 10.11 2.51 -6.94
CA LEU A 4 9.04 1.64 -7.42
C LEU A 4 9.30 1.02 -8.80
N ALA A 5 10.19 1.62 -9.59
CA ALA A 5 10.54 1.10 -10.90
C ALA A 5 11.03 -0.35 -10.80
N HIS A 6 10.53 -1.20 -11.70
CA HIS A 6 10.85 -2.63 -11.78
C HIS A 6 10.54 -3.45 -10.52
N LYS A 7 9.78 -2.92 -9.55
CA LYS A 7 9.36 -3.67 -8.35
C LYS A 7 8.16 -4.56 -8.63
N ARG A 8 8.05 -5.64 -7.86
CA ARG A 8 6.86 -6.49 -7.77
C ARG A 8 5.99 -5.94 -6.65
N ILE A 9 4.80 -5.45 -6.99
CA ILE A 9 3.93 -4.76 -6.04
C ILE A 9 2.69 -5.62 -5.76
N LEU A 10 2.36 -5.81 -4.48
CA LEU A 10 1.09 -6.34 -4.03
C LEU A 10 0.26 -5.22 -3.41
N LEU A 11 -0.95 -5.02 -3.91
CA LEU A 11 -1.96 -4.13 -3.34
C LEU A 11 -3.13 -4.96 -2.80
N MET A 12 -3.31 -4.94 -1.48
CA MET A 12 -4.40 -5.63 -0.81
C MET A 12 -5.59 -4.69 -0.64
N GLY A 13 -6.75 -5.12 -1.14
CA GLY A 13 -8.00 -4.37 -1.10
C GLY A 13 -8.39 -3.85 -2.48
N ALA A 14 -9.70 -3.66 -2.66
CA ALA A 14 -10.29 -3.16 -3.90
C ALA A 14 -11.28 -2.00 -3.65
N GLY A 15 -11.06 -1.25 -2.56
CA GLY A 15 -11.86 -0.08 -2.18
C GLY A 15 -11.40 1.23 -2.84
N GLY A 16 -11.92 2.36 -2.38
CA GLY A 16 -11.60 3.69 -2.92
C GLY A 16 -10.12 4.06 -2.81
N ALA A 17 -9.50 3.82 -1.65
CA ALA A 17 -8.07 4.09 -1.45
C ALA A 17 -7.18 3.26 -2.38
N ALA A 18 -7.47 1.95 -2.50
CA ALA A 18 -6.79 1.07 -3.45
C ALA A 18 -6.92 1.59 -4.89
N ARG A 19 -8.15 1.91 -5.33
CA ARG A 19 -8.41 2.44 -6.66
C ARG A 19 -7.64 3.74 -6.94
N GLY A 20 -7.53 4.63 -5.96
CA GLY A 20 -6.85 5.92 -6.09
C GLY A 20 -5.33 5.81 -6.31
N VAL A 21 -4.69 4.75 -5.81
CA VAL A 21 -3.23 4.59 -5.93
C VAL A 21 -2.78 3.78 -7.14
N ILE A 22 -3.67 3.04 -7.82
CA ILE A 22 -3.27 2.15 -8.92
C ILE A 22 -2.59 2.92 -10.06
N LEU A 23 -3.17 4.03 -10.54
CA LEU A 23 -2.56 4.81 -11.63
C LEU A 23 -1.19 5.39 -11.25
N PRO A 24 -1.02 6.07 -10.11
CA PRO A 24 0.31 6.49 -9.64
C PRO A 24 1.32 5.35 -9.52
N LEU A 25 0.90 4.17 -9.03
CA LEU A 25 1.77 3.00 -8.93
C LEU A 25 2.21 2.50 -10.31
N LEU A 26 1.28 2.40 -11.27
CA LEU A 26 1.60 1.95 -12.63
C LEU A 26 2.45 2.97 -13.40
N ALA A 27 2.22 4.27 -13.18
CA ALA A 27 3.03 5.33 -13.76
C ALA A 27 4.50 5.27 -13.32
N ALA A 28 4.78 4.66 -12.17
CA ALA A 28 6.14 4.43 -11.69
C ALA A 28 6.82 3.19 -12.32
N GLN A 29 6.18 2.53 -13.30
CA GLN A 29 6.71 1.42 -14.09
C GLN A 29 7.24 0.23 -13.27
N PRO A 30 6.39 -0.36 -12.39
CA PRO A 30 6.73 -1.60 -11.70
C PRO A 30 6.85 -2.76 -12.69
N SER A 31 7.51 -3.85 -12.28
CA SER A 31 7.53 -5.09 -13.07
C SER A 31 6.12 -5.66 -13.22
N PHE A 32 5.32 -5.64 -12.15
CA PHE A 32 3.89 -5.92 -12.18
C PHE A 32 3.20 -5.46 -10.89
N LEU A 33 1.89 -5.30 -10.96
CA LEU A 33 1.00 -5.04 -9.83
C LEU A 33 0.01 -6.20 -9.66
N VAL A 34 0.03 -6.87 -8.51
CA VAL A 34 -1.02 -7.82 -8.12
C VAL A 34 -2.02 -7.11 -7.20
N ILE A 35 -3.31 -7.20 -7.53
CA ILE A 35 -4.41 -6.72 -6.69
C ILE A 35 -5.06 -7.93 -6.03
N ALA A 36 -4.96 -8.02 -4.71
CA ALA A 36 -5.55 -9.10 -3.92
C ALA A 36 -6.76 -8.60 -3.14
N ASN A 37 -7.87 -9.33 -3.17
CA ASN A 37 -9.06 -8.96 -2.40
C ASN A 37 -9.87 -10.18 -1.96
N ARG A 38 -10.57 -10.07 -0.81
CA ARG A 38 -11.45 -11.14 -0.30
C ARG A 38 -12.59 -11.48 -1.28
N SER A 39 -13.04 -10.49 -2.05
CA SER A 39 -14.00 -10.68 -3.16
C SER A 39 -13.22 -10.62 -4.47
N PRO A 40 -12.89 -11.75 -5.10
CA PRO A 40 -12.04 -11.79 -6.30
C PRO A 40 -12.60 -10.95 -7.45
N GLN A 41 -13.92 -10.86 -7.58
CA GLN A 41 -14.61 -10.10 -8.62
C GLN A 41 -14.18 -8.62 -8.61
N ARG A 42 -14.06 -8.00 -7.43
CA ARG A 42 -13.63 -6.59 -7.32
C ARG A 42 -12.17 -6.39 -7.75
N ALA A 43 -11.30 -7.37 -7.48
CA ALA A 43 -9.92 -7.31 -7.96
C ALA A 43 -9.87 -7.45 -9.50
N HIS A 44 -10.70 -8.33 -10.08
CA HIS A 44 -10.82 -8.50 -11.52
C HIS A 44 -11.36 -7.24 -12.23
N GLU A 45 -12.35 -6.57 -11.65
CA GLU A 45 -12.86 -5.28 -12.16
C GLU A 45 -11.73 -4.23 -12.23
N LEU A 46 -10.92 -4.13 -11.18
CA LEU A 46 -9.76 -3.23 -11.17
C LEU A 46 -8.71 -3.65 -12.20
N LYS A 47 -8.39 -4.95 -12.32
CA LYS A 47 -7.50 -5.44 -13.38
C LYS A 47 -7.97 -5.02 -14.77
N GLN A 48 -9.23 -5.29 -15.11
CA GLN A 48 -9.80 -4.95 -16.41
C GLN A 48 -9.73 -3.44 -16.69
N GLN A 49 -9.97 -2.62 -15.66
CA GLN A 49 -9.91 -1.18 -15.77
C GLN A 49 -8.47 -0.66 -15.98
N PHE A 50 -7.48 -1.25 -15.33
CA PHE A 50 -6.13 -0.68 -15.25
C PHE A 50 -5.06 -1.40 -16.09
N GLN A 51 -5.36 -2.57 -16.66
CA GLN A 51 -4.45 -3.28 -17.57
C GLN A 51 -3.97 -2.47 -18.80
N PRO A 52 -4.69 -1.44 -19.32
CA PRO A 52 -4.13 -0.61 -20.40
C PRO A 52 -2.93 0.26 -19.96
N TYR A 53 -2.70 0.43 -18.66
CA TYR A 53 -1.66 1.30 -18.09
C TYR A 53 -0.45 0.53 -17.55
N GLY A 54 -0.46 -0.81 -17.57
CA GLY A 54 0.66 -1.63 -17.12
C GLY A 54 0.27 -3.09 -16.86
N ILE A 55 1.21 -3.88 -16.36
CA ILE A 55 1.00 -5.30 -16.05
C ILE A 55 0.25 -5.41 -14.72
N VAL A 56 -1.05 -5.75 -14.80
CA VAL A 56 -1.93 -5.89 -13.64
C VAL A 56 -2.51 -7.29 -13.57
N GLU A 57 -2.37 -7.92 -12.41
CA GLU A 57 -2.96 -9.21 -12.09
C GLU A 57 -3.98 -9.10 -10.95
N ALA A 58 -5.01 -9.93 -10.98
CA ALA A 58 -6.00 -10.04 -9.92
C ALA A 58 -5.86 -11.40 -9.26
N SER A 59 -5.89 -11.42 -7.93
CA SER A 59 -5.67 -12.62 -7.13
C SER A 59 -6.64 -12.68 -5.96
N ASP A 60 -6.99 -13.88 -5.52
CA ASP A 60 -7.38 -14.08 -4.13
C ASP A 60 -6.12 -14.22 -3.25
N TYR A 61 -6.28 -14.29 -1.93
CA TYR A 61 -5.15 -14.41 -1.02
C TYR A 61 -4.46 -15.79 -1.05
N ALA A 62 -5.21 -16.86 -1.37
CA ALA A 62 -4.66 -18.21 -1.41
C ALA A 62 -3.71 -18.40 -2.60
N GLN A 63 -4.01 -17.76 -3.73
CA GLN A 63 -3.20 -17.74 -4.94
C GLN A 63 -1.87 -17.00 -4.79
N LEU A 64 -1.68 -16.23 -3.72
CA LEU A 64 -0.41 -15.54 -3.44
C LEU A 64 0.67 -16.49 -2.87
N SER A 65 0.31 -17.72 -2.53
CA SER A 65 1.25 -18.68 -1.94
C SER A 65 2.44 -18.95 -2.87
N GLY A 66 3.66 -18.84 -2.33
CA GLY A 66 4.90 -18.99 -3.09
C GLY A 66 5.34 -17.74 -3.88
N MET A 67 4.54 -16.68 -3.91
CA MET A 67 4.92 -15.40 -4.49
C MET A 67 5.68 -14.53 -3.48
N GLN A 68 6.55 -13.66 -3.99
CA GLN A 68 7.26 -12.65 -3.20
C GLN A 68 7.15 -11.28 -3.85
N PHE A 69 7.04 -10.26 -3.01
CA PHE A 69 6.85 -8.87 -3.42
C PHE A 69 7.84 -7.95 -2.75
N ASP A 70 8.26 -6.93 -3.50
CA ASP A 70 9.20 -5.92 -3.02
C ASP A 70 8.45 -4.79 -2.30
N LEU A 71 7.19 -4.56 -2.66
CA LEU A 71 6.29 -3.66 -1.97
C LEU A 71 4.95 -4.36 -1.72
N VAL A 72 4.53 -4.43 -0.46
CA VAL A 72 3.22 -4.93 -0.06
C VAL A 72 2.43 -3.80 0.61
N ILE A 73 1.32 -3.41 0.00
CA ILE A 73 0.48 -2.30 0.44
C ILE A 73 -0.83 -2.86 1.00
N ASN A 74 -1.12 -2.55 2.26
CA ASN A 74 -2.41 -2.80 2.86
C ASN A 74 -3.33 -1.59 2.66
N ALA A 75 -4.28 -1.71 1.73
CA ALA A 75 -5.35 -0.74 1.51
C ALA A 75 -6.72 -1.28 1.97
N THR A 76 -6.72 -2.30 2.83
CA THR A 76 -7.93 -2.89 3.40
C THR A 76 -8.35 -2.15 4.68
N SER A 77 -9.63 -2.25 5.04
CA SER A 77 -10.11 -1.80 6.34
C SER A 77 -9.86 -2.82 7.47
N ALA A 78 -9.09 -3.89 7.25
CA ALA A 78 -8.86 -4.93 8.26
C ALA A 78 -8.08 -4.39 9.47
N SER A 79 -7.13 -3.47 9.24
CA SER A 79 -6.37 -2.81 10.31
C SER A 79 -7.25 -1.97 11.24
N LEU A 80 -8.43 -1.52 10.81
CA LEU A 80 -9.39 -0.81 11.69
C LEU A 80 -10.06 -1.75 12.70
N ALA A 81 -10.12 -3.04 12.39
CA ALA A 81 -10.70 -4.07 13.25
C ALA A 81 -9.61 -4.88 13.98
N ASP A 82 -8.36 -4.39 13.98
CA ASP A 82 -7.18 -5.11 14.47
C ASP A 82 -7.04 -6.53 13.87
N GLN A 83 -7.40 -6.66 12.58
CA GLN A 83 -7.34 -7.92 11.84
C GLN A 83 -6.23 -7.92 10.81
N LEU A 84 -5.55 -9.05 10.70
CA LEU A 84 -4.61 -9.33 9.63
C LEU A 84 -5.36 -9.94 8.43
N PRO A 85 -5.21 -9.41 7.20
CA PRO A 85 -5.69 -10.10 6.00
C PRO A 85 -5.07 -11.51 5.91
N PRO A 86 -5.72 -12.51 5.29
CA PRO A 86 -5.26 -13.90 5.28
C PRO A 86 -4.06 -14.12 4.35
N LEU A 87 -2.95 -13.45 4.65
CA LEU A 87 -1.71 -13.44 3.87
C LEU A 87 -0.95 -14.76 4.07
N PRO A 88 -0.47 -15.38 2.97
CA PRO A 88 0.44 -16.51 3.09
C PRO A 88 1.79 -16.06 3.66
N LEU A 89 2.50 -17.00 4.28
CA LEU A 89 3.84 -16.79 4.80
C LEU A 89 4.85 -16.59 3.66
N GLY A 90 5.94 -15.88 3.95
CA GLY A 90 7.04 -15.70 3.00
C GLY A 90 6.73 -14.77 1.82
N ILE A 91 5.71 -13.92 1.93
CA ILE A 91 5.28 -13.01 0.85
C ILE A 91 6.20 -11.80 0.63
N PHE A 92 7.05 -11.49 1.61
CA PHE A 92 7.96 -10.35 1.58
C PHE A 92 9.31 -10.76 0.99
N SER A 93 9.76 -10.06 -0.05
CA SER A 93 11.10 -10.26 -0.60
C SER A 93 12.18 -9.64 0.31
N PRO A 94 13.47 -10.00 0.12
CA PRO A 94 14.55 -9.28 0.78
C PRO A 94 14.53 -7.79 0.43
N LYS A 95 14.75 -6.91 1.42
CA LYS A 95 14.70 -5.44 1.25
C LYS A 95 13.31 -4.89 0.90
N SER A 96 12.26 -5.66 1.15
CA SER A 96 10.88 -5.23 0.89
C SER A 96 10.41 -4.13 1.83
N LEU A 97 9.39 -3.41 1.36
CA LEU A 97 8.61 -2.44 2.11
C LEU A 97 7.19 -2.98 2.35
N ALA A 98 6.78 -3.03 3.61
CA ALA A 98 5.38 -3.17 4.01
C ALA A 98 4.80 -1.78 4.29
N TYR A 99 3.71 -1.43 3.62
CA TYR A 99 3.05 -0.13 3.76
C TYR A 99 1.60 -0.33 4.19
N ASP A 100 1.23 0.10 5.39
CA ASP A 100 -0.17 0.14 5.81
C ASP A 100 -0.75 1.51 5.49
N MET A 101 -1.86 1.59 4.74
CA MET A 101 -2.56 2.87 4.55
C MET A 101 -3.25 3.33 5.83
N MET A 102 -3.42 2.44 6.82
CA MET A 102 -3.89 2.80 8.14
C MET A 102 -2.83 3.59 8.92
N TYR A 103 -3.28 4.51 9.77
CA TYR A 103 -2.45 5.29 10.69
C TYR A 103 -3.13 5.36 12.06
N GLY A 104 -2.37 5.43 13.14
CA GLY A 104 -2.93 5.45 14.50
C GLY A 104 -1.88 5.22 15.58
N LYS A 105 -2.35 4.98 16.81
CA LYS A 105 -1.47 4.67 17.94
C LYS A 105 -0.97 3.23 17.84
N GLY A 106 0.34 3.06 17.90
CA GLY A 106 0.99 1.75 17.90
C GLY A 106 1.14 1.12 16.51
N GLU A 107 1.76 -0.05 16.50
CA GLU A 107 2.01 -0.82 15.28
C GLU A 107 0.79 -1.68 14.92
N THR A 108 0.35 -1.63 13.66
CA THR A 108 -0.80 -2.41 13.21
C THR A 108 -0.48 -3.90 13.14
N PRO A 109 -1.49 -4.80 13.24
CA PRO A 109 -1.28 -6.24 13.06
C PRO A 109 -0.60 -6.60 11.74
N PHE A 110 -0.89 -5.86 10.66
CA PHE A 110 -0.22 -6.05 9.37
C PHE A 110 1.27 -5.70 9.42
N LEU A 111 1.65 -4.58 10.03
CA LEU A 111 3.07 -4.19 10.12
C LEU A 111 3.85 -5.10 11.08
N SER A 112 3.24 -5.52 12.19
CA SER A 112 3.82 -6.50 13.10
C SER A 112 4.05 -7.84 12.42
N PHE A 113 3.05 -8.34 11.68
CA PHE A 113 3.19 -9.53 10.83
C PHE A 113 4.31 -9.37 9.81
N ALA A 114 4.35 -8.25 9.09
CA ALA A 114 5.36 -7.98 8.08
C ALA A 114 6.79 -8.05 8.63
N ARG A 115 7.03 -7.44 9.80
CA ARG A 115 8.33 -7.55 10.49
C ARG A 115 8.67 -8.98 10.85
N SER A 116 7.71 -9.73 11.41
CA SER A 116 7.91 -11.13 11.77
C SER A 116 8.24 -12.02 10.56
N GLN A 117 7.80 -11.62 9.36
CA GLN A 117 8.04 -12.30 8.10
C GLN A 117 9.26 -11.77 7.32
N GLY A 118 10.03 -10.85 7.90
CA GLY A 118 11.30 -10.38 7.33
C GLY A 118 11.19 -9.14 6.42
N ALA A 119 10.08 -8.41 6.44
CA ALA A 119 10.01 -7.11 5.78
C ALA A 119 11.08 -6.17 6.36
N THR A 120 11.91 -5.61 5.49
CA THR A 120 13.05 -4.78 5.92
C THR A 120 12.62 -3.37 6.30
N HIS A 121 11.60 -2.87 5.62
CA HIS A 121 11.03 -1.55 5.87
C HIS A 121 9.54 -1.68 6.16
N CYS A 122 9.06 -0.89 7.13
CA CYS A 122 7.65 -0.81 7.50
C CYS A 122 7.27 0.67 7.62
N ALA A 123 6.15 1.06 7.04
CA ALA A 123 5.61 2.41 7.12
C ALA A 123 4.09 2.39 7.26
N ASP A 124 3.56 3.37 7.99
CA ASP A 124 2.13 3.61 8.18
C ASP A 124 1.62 4.70 7.22
N GLY A 125 0.30 4.91 7.25
CA GLY A 125 -0.41 5.84 6.37
C GLY A 125 -0.30 7.29 6.80
N LEU A 126 0.43 7.62 7.88
CA LEU A 126 0.48 9.00 8.37
C LEU A 126 1.15 9.93 7.35
N GLY A 127 2.21 9.44 6.69
CA GLY A 127 2.83 10.17 5.58
C GLY A 127 1.84 10.41 4.45
N MET A 128 1.10 9.37 4.02
CA MET A 128 0.07 9.51 2.99
C MET A 128 -1.01 10.52 3.37
N LEU A 129 -1.46 10.55 4.63
CA LEU A 129 -2.45 11.50 5.13
C LEU A 129 -1.98 12.95 4.98
N VAL A 130 -0.72 13.23 5.31
CA VAL A 130 -0.17 14.59 5.22
C VAL A 130 0.13 14.98 3.78
N GLU A 131 0.74 14.07 3.00
CA GLU A 131 1.13 14.35 1.61
C GLU A 131 -0.09 14.58 0.70
N GLN A 132 -1.19 13.84 0.88
CA GLN A 132 -2.42 14.12 0.13
C GLN A 132 -3.03 15.48 0.49
N ALA A 133 -2.92 15.90 1.76
CA ALA A 133 -3.39 17.21 2.21
C ALA A 133 -2.52 18.33 1.61
N ALA A 134 -1.21 18.11 1.52
CA ALA A 134 -0.29 19.02 0.85
C ALA A 134 -0.59 19.15 -0.65
N ALA A 135 -0.92 18.05 -1.33
CA ALA A 135 -1.34 18.07 -2.73
C ALA A 135 -2.64 18.88 -2.93
N ALA A 136 -3.64 18.70 -2.05
CA ALA A 136 -4.87 19.50 -2.08
C ALA A 136 -4.61 20.99 -1.76
N PHE A 137 -3.74 21.27 -0.78
CA PHE A 137 -3.34 22.64 -0.44
C PHE A 137 -2.65 23.32 -1.61
N TYR A 138 -1.74 22.63 -2.29
CA TYR A 138 -1.11 23.14 -3.51
C TYR A 138 -2.14 23.43 -4.61
N PHE A 139 -3.09 22.52 -4.84
CA PHE A 139 -4.15 22.74 -5.83
C PHE A 139 -4.92 24.05 -5.57
N TRP A 140 -5.33 24.31 -4.33
CA TRP A 140 -6.11 25.51 -3.99
C TRP A 140 -5.29 26.78 -3.81
N ARG A 141 -4.06 26.66 -3.29
CA ARG A 141 -3.28 27.81 -2.82
C ARG A 141 -2.04 28.08 -3.65
N GLN A 142 -1.68 27.17 -4.56
CA GLN A 142 -0.47 27.22 -5.39
C GLN A 142 0.81 27.35 -4.54
N VAL A 143 0.77 26.77 -3.34
CA VAL A 143 1.88 26.73 -2.39
C VAL A 143 2.11 25.28 -2.00
N HIS A 144 3.35 24.80 -2.11
CA HIS A 144 3.75 23.51 -1.56
C HIS A 144 4.13 23.68 -0.09
N PRO A 145 3.33 23.18 0.86
CA PRO A 145 3.68 23.28 2.28
C PRO A 145 4.82 22.31 2.61
N ASP A 146 5.64 22.66 3.59
CA ASP A 146 6.60 21.73 4.19
C ASP A 146 5.85 20.71 5.07
N THR A 147 5.89 19.44 4.69
CA THR A 147 5.15 18.36 5.35
C THR A 147 5.91 17.72 6.50
N ALA A 148 7.24 17.83 6.54
CA ALA A 148 8.06 17.13 7.52
C ALA A 148 7.79 17.57 8.98
N PRO A 149 7.63 18.88 9.29
CA PRO A 149 7.26 19.32 10.64
C PRO A 149 5.87 18.83 11.05
N VAL A 150 4.92 18.77 10.12
CA VAL A 150 3.54 18.33 10.38
C VAL A 150 3.51 16.85 10.72
N ILE A 151 4.20 16.01 9.92
CA ILE A 151 4.33 14.57 10.20
C ILE A 151 4.97 14.35 11.57
N THR A 152 6.05 15.09 11.88
CA THR A 152 6.75 14.99 13.17
C THR A 152 5.83 15.33 14.35
N ALA A 153 5.09 16.43 14.24
CA ALA A 153 4.15 16.86 15.29
C ALA A 153 3.02 15.83 15.51
N LEU A 154 2.45 15.28 14.42
CA LEU A 154 1.39 14.27 14.52
C LEU A 154 1.90 12.95 15.11
N ARG A 155 3.13 12.53 14.79
CA ARG A 155 3.75 11.34 15.41
C ARG A 155 3.95 11.52 16.92
N ALA A 156 4.33 12.72 17.36
CA ALA A 156 4.55 13.00 18.78
C ALA A 156 3.23 13.04 19.59
N ALA A 157 2.10 13.30 18.93
CA ALA A 157 0.78 13.38 19.57
C ALA A 157 0.02 12.03 19.63
N ALA A 158 0.45 11.04 18.84
CA ALA A 158 -0.11 9.69 18.81
C ALA A 158 0.47 8.85 19.96
#